data_AF-A0A8H5LD41-F1
#
_entry.id   AF-A0A8H5LD41-F1
#
_cell.length_a   1.000
_cell.length_b   1.000
_cell.length_c   1.000
_cell.angle_alpha   90.00
_cell.angle_beta   90.00
_cell.angle_gamma   90.00
#
_symmetry.space_group_name_H-M   'P 1'
#
loop_
_entity.id
_entity.type
_entity.pdbx_description
1 polymer ?
#
loop_
_entity_poly.entity_id
_entity_poly.type
_entity_poly.pdbx_seq_one_letter_code
_entity_poly.pdbx_strand_id
1 'polypeptide(L)'
;MIETLKSKQDPEALAPVPSHGAGVTTSTHDAVFGAMTEDGPNYRNVGWVGTSIIMMKTQIGLGVLSIPAAFDILGMIPGVICMLIIAALTTWGAYVIGPFKLKHPEIYGIDDATGLVFGRVGRELVSVGFSLFLIFCAGSGILGISIGLNAVSTHGACTAVFTAVATITVILLASIRTLGRISFLAWVGLVAILAAILIVTIAVGVQDRPHDAPAGPWTSDYKLVNNPSFTDAISAIATFIFAYAGTPFYFPIIAEMRDHRDYTKSMLLCQGVVTLTYLVIGIIVYYYCGSYVASPALGSAGPLLKKIGYGIALPGLVVSSTLSTHDGFEWSTNSRRGMVEYVP
;
A
#
# COMPACT_ATOMS: atom_id res chain seq x y z
N MET A 1 -78.34 -7.13 43.43
CA MET A 1 -77.88 -7.35 42.05
C MET A 1 -76.56 -8.09 42.13
N ILE A 2 -76.64 -9.43 41.98
CA ILE A 2 -75.60 -10.40 41.56
C ILE A 2 -74.46 -10.66 42.59
N GLU A 3 -74.61 -11.67 43.46
CA GLU A 3 -74.18 -13.09 43.36
C GLU A 3 -72.63 -13.32 43.37
N THR A 4 -72.05 -13.74 44.51
CA THR A 4 -71.61 -15.13 44.87
C THR A 4 -70.54 -15.71 43.92
N LEU A 5 -69.32 -16.06 44.36
CA LEU A 5 -68.99 -17.38 44.95
C LEU A 5 -67.55 -17.44 45.50
N LYS A 6 -67.37 -18.26 46.54
CA LYS A 6 -66.16 -18.54 47.33
C LYS A 6 -65.61 -19.93 46.97
N SER A 7 -64.29 -20.12 46.79
CA SER A 7 -63.51 -21.40 46.88
C SER A 7 -62.16 -21.19 46.16
N LYS A 8 -60.97 -21.66 46.55
CA LYS A 8 -60.41 -22.49 47.63
C LYS A 8 -58.88 -22.27 47.61
N GLN A 9 -58.28 -22.16 48.80
CA GLN A 9 -57.01 -22.73 49.30
C GLN A 9 -55.75 -22.86 48.38
N ASP A 10 -54.65 -22.26 48.86
CA ASP A 10 -53.24 -22.46 48.43
C ASP A 10 -52.82 -23.94 48.48
N PRO A 11 -51.81 -24.35 47.67
CA PRO A 11 -50.45 -24.38 48.20
C PRO A 11 -49.36 -24.04 47.17
N GLU A 12 -48.12 -23.91 47.65
CA GLU A 12 -46.88 -23.75 46.88
C GLU A 12 -46.52 -22.33 46.39
N ALA A 13 -46.05 -21.53 47.35
CA ALA A 13 -45.23 -20.35 47.10
C ALA A 13 -43.97 -20.71 46.30
N LEU A 14 -43.86 -20.22 45.07
CA LEU A 14 -42.61 -20.16 44.32
C LEU A 14 -42.10 -18.72 44.34
N ALA A 15 -40.98 -18.52 45.04
CA ALA A 15 -40.24 -17.26 45.14
C ALA A 15 -39.82 -16.73 43.74
N PRO A 16 -39.61 -15.41 43.59
CA PRO A 16 -39.18 -14.86 42.31
C PRO A 16 -37.79 -15.40 41.95
N VAL A 17 -37.69 -16.07 40.80
CA VAL A 17 -36.41 -16.46 40.20
C VAL A 17 -35.68 -15.17 39.85
N PRO A 18 -34.46 -14.92 40.37
CA PRO A 18 -33.70 -13.74 39.96
C PRO A 18 -33.35 -13.93 38.49
N SER A 19 -33.90 -13.07 37.63
CA SER A 19 -33.41 -12.89 36.28
C SER A 19 -31.96 -12.44 36.39
N HIS A 20 -31.03 -13.38 36.35
CA HIS A 20 -29.66 -13.07 35.98
C HIS A 20 -29.79 -12.39 34.63
N GLY A 21 -29.51 -11.08 34.61
CA GLY A 21 -29.31 -10.35 33.39
C GLY A 21 -28.27 -11.13 32.62
N ALA A 22 -28.71 -11.87 31.61
CA ALA A 22 -27.88 -12.20 30.49
C ALA A 22 -27.48 -10.84 29.92
N GLY A 23 -26.36 -10.32 30.40
CA GLY A 23 -25.57 -9.39 29.64
C GLY A 23 -25.37 -10.08 28.32
N VAL A 24 -26.15 -9.67 27.33
CA VAL A 24 -25.84 -9.96 25.94
C VAL A 24 -24.54 -9.22 25.73
N THR A 25 -23.41 -9.89 26.00
CA THR A 25 -22.13 -9.52 25.42
C THR A 25 -22.37 -9.71 23.93
N THR A 26 -22.76 -8.63 23.26
CA THR A 26 -22.86 -8.56 21.80
C THR A 26 -21.46 -8.80 21.26
N SER A 27 -21.06 -10.07 21.16
CA SER A 27 -19.98 -10.52 20.30
C SER A 27 -20.44 -10.22 18.87
N THR A 28 -20.16 -9.01 18.38
CA THR A 28 -20.35 -8.67 16.97
C THR A 28 -19.47 -9.62 16.15
N HIS A 29 -20.11 -10.55 15.45
CA HIS A 29 -19.41 -11.51 14.57
C HIS A 29 -19.11 -10.84 13.23
N ASP A 30 -17.83 -10.64 12.94
CA ASP A 30 -17.34 -10.11 11.68
C ASP A 30 -17.17 -11.22 10.64
N ALA A 31 -17.52 -10.94 9.38
CA ALA A 31 -17.43 -11.93 8.30
C ALA A 31 -15.99 -12.34 7.95
N VAL A 32 -15.00 -11.51 8.28
CA VAL A 32 -13.58 -11.73 8.04
C VAL A 32 -12.85 -12.06 9.34
N PHE A 33 -13.15 -11.32 10.41
CA PHE A 33 -12.40 -11.39 11.67
C PHE A 33 -13.06 -12.26 12.75
N GLY A 34 -14.27 -12.77 12.53
CA GLY A 34 -14.99 -13.61 13.49
C GLY A 34 -15.50 -12.85 14.70
N ALA A 35 -15.59 -13.50 15.87
CA ALA A 35 -16.10 -12.90 17.10
C ALA A 35 -15.19 -11.76 17.62
N MET A 36 -15.67 -10.52 17.55
CA MET A 36 -14.99 -9.34 18.08
C MET A 36 -15.22 -9.26 19.60
N THR A 37 -14.20 -9.51 20.41
CA THR A 37 -14.22 -9.30 21.88
C THR A 37 -13.81 -7.86 22.23
N GLU A 38 -14.34 -7.29 23.32
CA GLU A 38 -13.98 -5.93 23.78
C GLU A 38 -12.48 -5.78 24.11
N ASP A 39 -11.81 -6.87 24.53
CA ASP A 39 -10.36 -6.91 24.79
C ASP A 39 -9.52 -7.26 23.54
N GLY A 40 -10.16 -7.51 22.40
CA GLY A 40 -9.52 -7.87 21.14
C GLY A 40 -9.11 -6.64 20.31
N PRO A 41 -8.14 -6.76 19.39
CA PRO A 41 -7.79 -5.68 18.47
C PRO A 41 -8.99 -5.29 17.59
N ASN A 42 -9.30 -3.99 17.53
CA ASN A 42 -10.37 -3.47 16.68
C ASN A 42 -9.91 -3.36 15.20
N TYR A 43 -10.26 -4.36 14.40
CA TYR A 43 -9.94 -4.44 12.97
C TYR A 43 -10.76 -3.49 12.08
N ARG A 44 -11.89 -2.94 12.53
CA ARG A 44 -12.72 -1.98 11.77
C ARG A 44 -12.59 -0.55 12.26
N ASN A 45 -11.35 -0.09 12.39
CA ASN A 45 -11.06 1.22 12.97
C ASN A 45 -10.59 2.27 11.94
N VAL A 46 -10.60 1.96 10.65
CA VAL A 46 -10.10 2.86 9.60
C VAL A 46 -11.25 3.59 8.91
N GLY A 47 -11.31 4.92 9.05
CA GLY A 47 -12.23 5.77 8.29
C GLY A 47 -11.72 6.04 6.87
N TRP A 48 -12.59 6.55 6.00
CA TRP A 48 -12.32 6.74 4.56
C TRP A 48 -11.05 7.56 4.25
N VAL A 49 -10.73 8.58 5.05
CA VAL A 49 -9.48 9.36 4.88
C VAL A 49 -8.25 8.52 5.21
N GLY A 50 -8.30 7.77 6.32
CA GLY A 50 -7.23 6.86 6.71
C GLY A 50 -7.01 5.78 5.65
N THR A 51 -8.10 5.27 5.07
CA THR A 51 -8.09 4.34 3.95
C THR A 51 -7.39 4.93 2.73
N SER A 52 -7.77 6.13 2.30
CA SER A 52 -7.11 6.81 1.17
C SER A 52 -5.61 6.91 1.37
N ILE A 53 -5.16 7.17 2.59
CA ILE A 53 -3.74 7.39 2.89
C ILE A 53 -2.97 6.08 2.93
N ILE A 54 -3.57 5.02 3.47
CA ILE A 54 -2.99 3.67 3.38
C ILE A 54 -2.87 3.27 1.91
N MET A 55 -3.91 3.45 1.10
CA MET A 55 -3.88 3.18 -0.35
C MET A 55 -2.82 4.04 -1.08
N MET A 56 -2.71 5.32 -0.74
CA MET A 56 -1.67 6.18 -1.31
C MET A 56 -0.29 5.67 -0.92
N LYS A 57 -0.10 5.23 0.32
CA LYS A 57 1.20 4.72 0.80
C LYS A 57 1.58 3.38 0.16
N THR A 58 0.60 2.51 -0.14
CA THR A 58 0.89 1.25 -0.83
C THR A 58 1.37 1.46 -2.27
N GLN A 59 0.97 2.57 -2.91
CA GLN A 59 1.48 2.96 -4.24
C GLN A 59 2.74 3.84 -4.16
N ILE A 60 2.68 4.91 -3.36
CA ILE A 60 3.75 5.91 -3.20
C ILE A 60 4.82 5.37 -2.25
N GLY A 61 5.80 4.72 -2.84
CA GLY A 61 6.99 4.22 -2.16
C GLY A 61 8.14 4.05 -3.12
N LEU A 62 8.33 2.81 -3.60
CA LEU A 62 9.48 2.44 -4.42
C LEU A 62 9.28 2.81 -5.89
N GLY A 63 8.06 2.63 -6.42
CA GLY A 63 7.77 2.83 -7.85
C GLY A 63 7.96 4.26 -8.33
N VAL A 64 7.54 5.26 -7.54
CA VAL A 64 7.62 6.68 -7.91
C VAL A 64 9.05 7.16 -8.16
N LEU A 65 10.04 6.54 -7.50
CA LEU A 65 11.43 6.94 -7.60
C LEU A 65 12.09 6.50 -8.91
N SER A 66 11.47 5.58 -9.65
CA SER A 66 11.97 5.08 -10.94
C SER A 66 11.22 5.68 -12.15
N ILE A 67 10.13 6.43 -11.92
CA ILE A 67 9.32 7.04 -12.98
C ILE A 67 10.12 7.98 -13.89
N PRO A 68 10.97 8.89 -13.36
CA PRO A 68 11.76 9.78 -14.21
C PRO A 68 12.69 9.02 -15.18
N ALA A 69 13.31 7.93 -14.72
CA ALA A 69 14.17 7.09 -15.56
C ALA A 69 13.37 6.34 -16.65
N ALA A 70 12.14 5.93 -16.36
CA ALA A 70 11.25 5.36 -17.37
C ALA A 70 10.85 6.38 -18.45
N PHE A 71 10.74 7.67 -18.10
CA PHE A 71 10.54 8.75 -19.08
C PHE A 71 11.77 9.01 -19.95
N ASP A 72 12.99 8.81 -19.44
CA ASP A 72 14.19 8.88 -20.29
C ASP A 72 14.19 7.81 -21.39
N ILE A 73 13.79 6.59 -21.03
CA ILE A 73 13.72 5.47 -21.98
C ILE A 73 12.66 5.71 -23.06
N LEU A 74 11.43 6.03 -22.67
CA LEU A 74 10.31 6.15 -23.61
C LEU A 74 10.27 7.51 -24.32
N GLY A 75 10.72 8.57 -23.67
CA GLY A 75 10.42 9.96 -24.02
C GLY A 75 9.15 10.46 -23.31
N MET A 76 9.06 11.78 -23.18
CA MET A 76 8.06 12.45 -22.35
C MET A 76 6.62 12.20 -22.83
N ILE A 77 6.34 12.36 -24.13
CA ILE A 77 4.99 12.21 -24.69
C ILE A 77 4.50 10.75 -24.61
N PRO A 78 5.19 9.76 -25.18
CA PRO A 78 4.74 8.36 -25.11
C PRO A 78 4.72 7.86 -23.66
N GLY A 79 5.67 8.30 -22.83
CA GLY A 79 5.68 8.01 -21.40
C GLY A 79 4.41 8.46 -20.69
N VAL A 80 4.01 9.73 -20.85
CA VAL A 80 2.80 10.29 -20.24
C VAL A 80 1.54 9.56 -20.72
N ILE A 81 1.44 9.28 -22.02
CA ILE A 81 0.31 8.53 -22.59
C ILE A 81 0.24 7.12 -21.99
N CYS A 82 1.34 6.37 -21.98
CA CYS A 82 1.40 5.04 -21.38
C CYS A 82 1.02 5.07 -19.90
N MET A 83 1.52 6.04 -19.15
CA MET A 83 1.22 6.16 -17.72
C MET A 83 -0.26 6.49 -17.46
N LEU A 84 -0.89 7.35 -18.27
CA LEU A 84 -2.31 7.65 -18.17
C LEU A 84 -3.19 6.44 -18.53
N ILE A 85 -2.79 5.66 -19.53
CA ILE A 85 -3.49 4.40 -19.88
C ILE A 85 -3.41 3.41 -18.73
N ILE A 86 -2.22 3.20 -18.16
CA ILE A 86 -2.04 2.31 -17.00
C ILE A 86 -2.84 2.83 -15.79
N ALA A 87 -2.81 4.13 -15.54
CA ALA A 87 -3.61 4.75 -14.48
C ALA A 87 -5.10 4.47 -14.69
N ALA A 88 -5.64 4.65 -15.90
CA ALA A 88 -7.05 4.37 -16.20
C ALA A 88 -7.42 2.89 -16.01
N LEU A 89 -6.58 1.98 -16.51
CA LEU A 89 -6.80 0.52 -16.38
C LEU A 89 -6.78 0.07 -14.91
N THR A 90 -5.81 0.57 -14.14
CA THR A 90 -5.70 0.25 -12.71
C THR A 90 -6.81 0.89 -11.88
N THR A 91 -7.24 2.12 -12.22
CA THR A 91 -8.42 2.77 -11.64
C THR A 91 -9.67 1.93 -11.87
N TRP A 92 -9.88 1.45 -13.09
CA TRP A 92 -11.02 0.60 -13.44
C TRP A 92 -11.00 -0.71 -12.65
N GLY A 93 -9.85 -1.40 -12.62
CA GLY A 93 -9.69 -2.62 -11.84
C GLY A 93 -9.99 -2.41 -10.35
N ALA A 94 -9.47 -1.33 -9.78
CA ALA A 94 -9.72 -0.95 -8.39
C ALA A 94 -11.20 -0.60 -8.14
N TYR A 95 -11.87 0.06 -9.08
CA TYR A 95 -13.29 0.41 -8.94
C TYR A 95 -14.16 -0.85 -8.82
N VAL A 96 -13.87 -1.89 -9.60
CA VAL A 96 -14.62 -3.17 -9.59
C VAL A 96 -14.56 -3.88 -8.23
N ILE A 97 -13.47 -3.71 -7.47
CA ILE A 97 -13.31 -4.33 -6.14
C ILE A 97 -14.39 -3.85 -5.16
N GLY A 98 -14.82 -2.59 -5.24
CA GLY A 98 -15.78 -2.01 -4.31
C GLY A 98 -17.13 -2.75 -4.31
N PRO A 99 -17.85 -2.77 -5.45
CA PRO A 99 -19.10 -3.53 -5.59
C PRO A 99 -18.92 -5.03 -5.31
N PHE A 100 -17.77 -5.61 -5.70
CA PHE A 100 -17.47 -7.01 -5.43
C PHE A 100 -17.41 -7.29 -3.91
N LYS A 101 -16.68 -6.48 -3.14
CA LYS A 101 -16.59 -6.61 -1.68
C LYS A 101 -17.89 -6.33 -0.95
N LEU A 102 -18.78 -5.48 -1.49
CA LEU A 102 -20.12 -5.28 -0.93
C LEU A 102 -21.00 -6.54 -1.07
N LYS A 103 -20.79 -7.33 -2.12
CA LYS A 103 -21.52 -8.58 -2.36
C LYS A 103 -20.90 -9.79 -1.66
N HIS A 104 -19.57 -9.76 -1.48
CA HIS A 104 -18.77 -10.83 -0.87
C HIS A 104 -17.91 -10.28 0.28
N PRO A 105 -18.53 -9.89 1.41
CA PRO A 105 -17.80 -9.33 2.55
C PRO A 105 -16.81 -10.32 3.18
N GLU A 106 -17.06 -11.62 3.06
CA GLU A 106 -16.24 -12.74 3.58
C GLU A 106 -14.83 -12.83 2.95
N ILE A 107 -14.64 -12.27 1.76
CA ILE A 107 -13.39 -12.39 1.01
C ILE A 107 -12.34 -11.45 1.61
N TYR A 108 -11.26 -11.99 2.17
CA TYR A 108 -10.18 -11.18 2.73
C TYR A 108 -9.16 -10.76 1.67
N GLY A 109 -8.70 -11.72 0.85
CA GLY A 109 -7.63 -11.53 -0.12
C GLY A 109 -8.06 -11.65 -1.58
N ILE A 110 -7.17 -11.26 -2.49
CA ILE A 110 -7.37 -11.42 -3.94
C ILE A 110 -7.39 -12.90 -4.36
N ASP A 111 -6.69 -13.77 -3.63
CA ASP A 111 -6.66 -15.22 -3.86
C ASP A 111 -7.99 -15.88 -3.50
N ASP A 112 -8.66 -15.43 -2.44
CA ASP A 112 -10.02 -15.89 -2.13
C ASP A 112 -11.00 -15.42 -3.21
N ALA A 113 -10.84 -14.19 -3.72
CA ALA A 113 -11.64 -13.68 -4.84
C ALA A 113 -11.45 -14.50 -6.11
N THR A 114 -10.21 -14.88 -6.44
CA THR A 114 -9.95 -15.73 -7.61
C THR A 114 -10.37 -17.18 -7.38
N GLY A 115 -10.33 -17.65 -6.13
CA GLY A 115 -10.88 -18.94 -5.72
C GLY A 115 -12.39 -19.03 -5.95
N LEU A 116 -13.13 -17.95 -5.68
CA LEU A 116 -14.56 -17.89 -5.94
C LEU A 116 -14.88 -17.95 -7.44
N VAL A 117 -14.07 -17.32 -8.29
CA VAL A 117 -14.32 -17.22 -9.74
C VAL A 117 -13.80 -18.42 -10.52
N PHE A 118 -12.61 -18.92 -10.19
CA PHE A 118 -11.88 -19.95 -10.95
C PHE A 118 -11.67 -21.25 -10.17
N GLY A 119 -12.26 -21.37 -8.99
CA GLY A 119 -12.10 -22.53 -8.12
C GLY A 119 -10.68 -22.63 -7.53
N ARG A 120 -10.38 -23.82 -6.99
CA ARG A 120 -9.13 -24.07 -6.25
C ARG A 120 -7.86 -23.78 -7.05
N VAL A 121 -7.85 -24.10 -8.35
CA VAL A 121 -6.67 -23.86 -9.19
C VAL A 121 -6.37 -22.37 -9.32
N GLY A 122 -7.39 -21.53 -9.52
CA GLY A 122 -7.21 -20.08 -9.59
C GLY A 122 -6.77 -19.45 -8.27
N ARG A 123 -7.25 -20.00 -7.14
CA ARG A 123 -6.80 -19.60 -5.80
C ARG A 123 -5.30 -19.85 -5.63
N GLU A 124 -4.85 -21.08 -5.87
CA GLU A 124 -3.45 -21.47 -5.66
C GLU A 124 -2.50 -20.74 -6.59
N LEU A 125 -2.86 -20.55 -7.87
CA LEU A 125 -2.02 -19.83 -8.82
C LEU A 125 -1.81 -18.35 -8.43
N VAL A 126 -2.89 -17.66 -8.05
CA VAL A 126 -2.81 -16.25 -7.63
C VAL A 126 -2.14 -16.13 -6.26
N SER A 127 -2.40 -17.06 -5.35
CA SER A 127 -1.75 -17.19 -4.05
C SER A 127 -0.23 -17.26 -4.17
N VAL A 128 0.29 -18.19 -4.98
CA VAL A 128 1.73 -18.35 -5.22
C VAL A 128 2.30 -17.13 -5.94
N GLY A 129 1.64 -16.65 -6.99
CA GLY A 129 2.10 -15.50 -7.76
C GLY A 129 2.17 -14.21 -6.93
N PHE A 130 1.15 -13.93 -6.13
CA PHE A 130 1.10 -12.77 -5.26
C PHE A 130 2.12 -12.87 -4.12
N SER A 131 2.33 -14.06 -3.55
CA SER A 131 3.39 -14.30 -2.56
C SER A 131 4.78 -13.95 -3.10
N LEU A 132 5.10 -14.41 -4.31
CA LEU A 132 6.37 -14.09 -4.97
C LEU A 132 6.51 -12.60 -5.24
N PHE A 133 5.42 -11.96 -5.68
CA PHE A 133 5.38 -10.51 -5.88
C PHE A 133 5.68 -9.75 -4.59
N LEU A 134 5.09 -10.14 -3.45
CA LEU A 134 5.34 -9.51 -2.15
C LEU A 134 6.78 -9.69 -1.68
N ILE A 135 7.38 -10.87 -1.89
CA ILE A 135 8.79 -11.13 -1.58
C ILE A 135 9.70 -10.19 -2.36
N PHE A 136 9.45 -10.00 -3.66
CA PHE A 136 10.23 -9.07 -4.48
C PHE A 136 9.99 -7.60 -4.10
N CYS A 137 8.77 -7.22 -3.72
CA CYS A 137 8.47 -5.89 -3.20
C CYS A 137 9.24 -5.62 -1.90
N ALA A 138 9.23 -6.56 -0.96
CA ALA A 138 9.97 -6.47 0.28
C ALA A 138 11.49 -6.36 0.03
N GLY A 139 12.03 -7.17 -0.89
CA GLY A 139 13.43 -7.11 -1.30
C GLY A 139 13.81 -5.76 -1.93
N SER A 140 12.98 -5.24 -2.83
CA SER A 140 13.15 -3.91 -3.43
C SER A 140 13.11 -2.80 -2.36
N GLY A 141 12.23 -2.94 -1.37
CA GLY A 141 12.11 -2.03 -0.24
C GLY A 141 13.36 -1.98 0.64
N ILE A 142 13.85 -3.15 1.03
CA ILE A 142 15.09 -3.32 1.81
C ILE A 142 16.27 -2.72 1.04
N LEU A 143 16.36 -2.94 -0.28
CA LEU A 143 17.37 -2.33 -1.13
C LEU A 143 17.26 -0.79 -1.11
N GLY A 144 16.06 -0.24 -1.23
CA GLY A 144 15.81 1.21 -1.16
C GLY A 144 16.28 1.83 0.17
N ILE A 145 16.00 1.15 1.30
CA ILE A 145 16.48 1.59 2.63
C ILE A 145 18.01 1.52 2.69
N SER A 146 18.62 0.45 2.20
CA SER A 146 20.09 0.28 2.16
C SER A 146 20.77 1.35 1.31
N ILE A 147 20.19 1.74 0.17
CA ILE A 147 20.66 2.85 -0.66
C ILE A 147 20.57 4.17 0.11
N GLY A 148 19.46 4.40 0.83
CA GLY A 148 19.28 5.59 1.66
C GLY A 148 20.31 5.69 2.80
N LEU A 149 20.55 4.59 3.51
CA LEU A 149 21.57 4.52 4.57
C LEU A 149 22.98 4.76 4.03
N ASN A 150 23.31 4.18 2.86
CA ASN A 150 24.56 4.45 2.17
C ASN A 150 24.72 5.95 1.81
N ALA A 151 23.66 6.56 1.26
CA ALA A 151 23.67 7.95 0.86
C ALA A 151 23.90 8.89 2.06
N VAL A 152 23.15 8.69 3.16
CA VAL A 152 23.24 9.54 4.36
C VAL A 152 24.57 9.35 5.10
N SER A 153 25.07 8.11 5.19
CA SER A 153 26.34 7.80 5.87
C SER A 153 27.60 8.10 5.05
N THR A 154 27.46 8.49 3.77
CA THR A 154 28.60 8.62 2.85
C THR A 154 29.38 7.30 2.73
N HIS A 155 28.66 6.18 2.60
CA HIS A 155 29.23 4.83 2.55
C HIS A 155 30.05 4.47 3.81
N GLY A 156 29.50 4.79 5.00
CA GLY A 156 30.19 4.56 6.28
C GLY A 156 30.35 3.08 6.69
N ALA A 157 29.63 2.17 6.05
CA ALA A 157 29.75 0.72 6.23
C ALA A 157 29.48 0.00 4.90
N CYS A 158 29.73 -1.31 4.84
CA CYS A 158 29.41 -2.08 3.65
C CYS A 158 27.89 -2.18 3.45
N THR A 159 27.44 -2.16 2.19
CA THR A 159 26.02 -2.25 1.83
C THR A 159 25.35 -3.49 2.43
N ALA A 160 26.08 -4.59 2.64
CA ALA A 160 25.56 -5.79 3.28
C ALA A 160 25.09 -5.54 4.72
N VAL A 161 25.82 -4.73 5.50
CA VAL A 161 25.43 -4.36 6.87
C VAL A 161 24.18 -3.48 6.85
N PHE A 162 24.11 -2.49 5.96
CA PHE A 162 22.91 -1.66 5.84
C PHE A 162 21.68 -2.44 5.39
N THR A 163 21.84 -3.41 4.48
CA THR A 163 20.79 -4.34 4.09
C THR A 163 20.34 -5.18 5.29
N ALA A 164 21.27 -5.70 6.11
CA ALA A 164 20.91 -6.47 7.30
C ALA A 164 20.12 -5.62 8.33
N VAL A 165 20.57 -4.38 8.58
CA VAL A 165 19.87 -3.44 9.48
C VAL A 165 18.47 -3.11 8.95
N ALA A 166 18.35 -2.86 7.63
CA ALA A 166 17.07 -2.61 6.99
C ALA A 166 16.12 -3.81 7.15
N THR A 167 16.60 -5.03 6.89
CA THR A 167 15.82 -6.27 7.06
C THR A 167 15.33 -6.44 8.50
N ILE A 168 16.21 -6.29 9.49
CA ILE A 168 15.83 -6.42 10.92
C ILE A 168 14.77 -5.38 11.28
N THR A 169 14.94 -4.13 10.85
CA THR A 169 14.00 -3.03 11.14
C THR A 169 12.63 -3.31 10.53
N VAL A 170 12.59 -3.75 9.26
CA VAL A 170 11.34 -4.08 8.56
C VAL A 170 10.62 -5.26 9.22
N ILE A 171 11.34 -6.33 9.60
CA ILE A 171 10.76 -7.49 10.27
C ILE A 171 10.13 -7.10 11.62
N LEU A 172 10.84 -6.30 12.42
CA LEU A 172 10.34 -5.86 13.72
C LEU A 172 9.07 -5.02 13.60
N LEU A 173 9.02 -4.09 12.65
CA LEU A 173 7.83 -3.26 12.42
C LEU A 173 6.69 -4.03 11.76
N ALA A 174 6.98 -4.98 10.87
CA ALA A 174 5.97 -5.79 10.20
C ALA A 174 5.29 -6.79 11.14
N SER A 175 5.88 -7.05 12.32
CA SER A 175 5.27 -7.92 13.35
C SER A 175 4.06 -7.27 14.05
N ILE A 176 3.81 -5.97 13.85
CA ILE A 176 2.67 -5.26 14.43
C ILE A 176 1.38 -5.69 13.72
N ARG A 177 0.52 -6.46 14.42
CA ARG A 177 -0.67 -7.13 13.86
C ARG A 177 -1.92 -6.26 13.59
N THR A 178 -1.87 -4.95 13.76
CA THR A 178 -3.09 -4.10 13.73
C THR A 178 -2.96 -2.95 12.74
N LEU A 179 -3.81 -2.88 11.71
CA LEU A 179 -3.76 -1.77 10.75
C LEU A 179 -4.01 -0.40 11.39
N GLY A 180 -4.73 -0.32 12.52
CA GLY A 180 -4.93 0.94 13.23
C GLY A 180 -3.63 1.66 13.61
N ARG A 181 -2.61 0.91 14.05
CA ARG A 181 -1.27 1.48 14.33
C ARG A 181 -0.48 1.72 13.05
N ILE A 182 -0.71 0.90 12.03
CA ILE A 182 -0.09 1.06 10.71
C ILE A 182 -0.61 2.30 9.97
N SER A 183 -1.86 2.71 10.19
CA SER A 183 -2.42 3.93 9.59
C SER A 183 -1.65 5.18 10.00
N PHE A 184 -1.25 5.28 11.28
CA PHE A 184 -0.37 6.36 11.74
C PHE A 184 1.02 6.30 11.08
N LEU A 185 1.60 5.10 10.98
CA LEU A 185 2.88 4.91 10.27
C LEU A 185 2.76 5.26 8.78
N ALA A 186 1.64 4.94 8.14
CA ALA A 186 1.35 5.26 6.75
C ALA A 186 1.30 6.78 6.52
N TRP A 187 0.69 7.53 7.45
CA TRP A 187 0.74 9.00 7.45
C TRP A 187 2.17 9.54 7.49
N VAL A 188 2.95 9.12 8.49
CA VAL A 188 4.35 9.54 8.64
C VAL A 188 5.15 9.19 7.39
N GLY A 189 4.99 7.97 6.90
CA GLY A 189 5.73 7.49 5.73
C GLY A 189 5.33 8.17 4.42
N LEU A 190 4.05 8.51 4.25
CA LEU A 190 3.57 9.20 3.05
C LEU A 190 4.09 10.64 3.03
N VAL A 191 3.96 11.36 4.14
CA VAL A 191 4.46 12.73 4.27
C VAL A 191 5.98 12.77 4.08
N ALA A 192 6.71 11.82 4.67
CA ALA A 192 8.16 11.70 4.53
C ALA A 192 8.59 11.52 3.06
N ILE A 193 7.97 10.59 2.33
CA ILE A 193 8.31 10.34 0.91
C ILE A 193 7.91 11.53 0.03
N LEU A 194 6.71 12.09 0.21
CA LEU A 194 6.27 13.25 -0.56
C LEU A 194 7.17 14.47 -0.31
N ALA A 195 7.50 14.75 0.94
CA ALA A 195 8.42 15.84 1.28
C ALA A 195 9.80 15.63 0.66
N ALA A 196 10.36 14.42 0.78
CA ALA A 196 11.66 14.10 0.20
C ALA A 196 11.67 14.26 -1.32
N ILE A 197 10.65 13.77 -2.01
CA ILE A 197 10.59 13.89 -3.48
C ILE A 197 10.37 15.34 -3.89
N LEU A 198 9.49 16.10 -3.23
CA LEU A 198 9.31 17.51 -3.52
C LEU A 198 10.60 18.32 -3.33
N ILE A 199 11.37 18.04 -2.27
CA ILE A 199 12.68 18.65 -2.05
C ILE A 199 13.62 18.34 -3.23
N VAL A 200 13.70 17.09 -3.66
CA VAL A 200 14.52 16.68 -4.81
C VAL A 200 14.04 17.31 -6.12
N THR A 201 12.72 17.39 -6.34
CA THR A 201 12.14 18.00 -7.54
C THR A 201 12.45 19.50 -7.59
N ILE A 202 12.31 20.23 -6.49
CA ILE A 202 12.67 21.65 -6.40
C ILE A 202 14.18 21.84 -6.54
N ALA A 203 14.97 20.99 -5.88
CA ALA A 203 16.42 21.01 -5.95
C ALA A 203 16.92 20.93 -7.39
N VAL A 204 16.45 19.94 -8.14
CA VAL A 204 16.85 19.72 -9.53
C VAL A 204 16.36 20.87 -10.43
N GLY A 205 15.20 21.47 -10.14
CA GLY A 205 14.67 22.60 -10.92
C GLY A 205 15.39 23.93 -10.69
N VAL A 206 16.04 24.11 -9.53
CA VAL A 206 16.81 25.32 -9.20
C VAL A 206 18.29 25.15 -9.49
N GLN A 207 18.80 23.92 -9.56
CA GLN A 207 20.20 23.64 -9.88
C GLN A 207 20.48 23.87 -11.37
N ASP A 208 21.59 24.56 -11.66
CA ASP A 208 22.03 24.81 -13.04
C ASP A 208 22.38 23.53 -13.80
N ARG A 209 22.73 22.45 -13.08
CA ARG A 209 23.08 21.16 -13.65
C ARG A 209 22.80 20.00 -12.69
N PRO A 210 22.37 18.82 -13.20
CA PRO A 210 22.36 17.60 -12.42
C PRO A 210 23.79 17.18 -12.09
N HIS A 211 23.96 16.46 -10.98
CA HIS A 211 25.28 16.13 -10.43
C HIS A 211 26.13 15.27 -11.38
N ASP A 212 25.49 14.32 -12.05
CA ASP A 212 26.17 13.33 -12.88
C ASP A 212 26.44 13.84 -14.31
N ALA A 213 25.99 15.06 -14.65
CA ALA A 213 26.28 15.68 -15.94
C ALA A 213 27.73 16.20 -16.03
N PRO A 214 28.33 16.20 -17.24
CA PRO A 214 29.68 16.70 -17.49
C PRO A 214 29.89 18.13 -16.99
N ALA A 215 31.14 18.47 -16.64
CA ALA A 215 31.49 19.83 -16.23
C ALA A 215 31.43 20.79 -17.44
N GLY A 216 30.53 21.79 -17.37
CA GLY A 216 30.36 22.79 -18.43
C GLY A 216 28.95 23.43 -18.41
N PRO A 217 28.63 24.32 -19.36
CA PRO A 217 27.27 24.79 -19.57
C PRO A 217 26.38 23.58 -19.92
N TRP A 218 25.37 23.34 -19.10
CA TRP A 218 24.46 22.22 -19.23
C TRP A 218 23.09 22.70 -19.72
N THR A 219 22.54 21.99 -20.70
CA THR A 219 21.15 22.12 -21.12
C THR A 219 20.56 20.72 -21.13
N SER A 220 19.41 20.53 -20.47
CA SER A 220 18.75 19.23 -20.41
C SER A 220 18.47 18.68 -21.81
N ASP A 221 18.85 17.42 -22.04
CA ASP A 221 18.67 16.68 -23.28
C ASP A 221 17.38 15.84 -23.28
N TYR A 222 16.37 16.25 -22.51
CA TYR A 222 15.07 15.59 -22.46
C TYR A 222 14.49 15.39 -23.86
N LYS A 223 13.94 14.19 -24.10
CA LYS A 223 13.37 13.83 -25.39
C LYS A 223 11.85 13.83 -25.29
N LEU A 224 11.21 14.55 -26.21
CA LEU A 224 9.75 14.51 -26.33
C LEU A 224 9.28 13.12 -26.77
N VAL A 225 10.01 12.51 -27.70
CA VAL A 225 9.80 11.13 -28.18
C VAL A 225 11.18 10.48 -28.32
N ASN A 226 11.35 9.30 -27.74
CA ASN A 226 12.56 8.50 -27.89
C ASN A 226 12.26 7.25 -28.73
N ASN A 227 13.31 6.58 -29.23
CA ASN A 227 13.20 5.33 -29.98
C ASN A 227 13.94 4.20 -29.25
N PRO A 228 13.43 3.73 -28.10
CA PRO A 228 14.07 2.65 -27.34
C PRO A 228 13.98 1.31 -28.06
N SER A 229 14.85 0.37 -27.68
CA SER A 229 14.69 -1.03 -28.05
C SER A 229 13.40 -1.61 -27.43
N PHE A 230 12.89 -2.71 -27.98
CA PHE A 230 11.69 -3.36 -27.43
C PHE A 230 11.87 -3.76 -25.96
N THR A 231 13.06 -4.25 -25.59
CA THR A 231 13.37 -4.66 -24.21
C THR A 231 13.38 -3.47 -23.26
N ASP A 232 13.95 -2.33 -23.67
CA ASP A 232 13.98 -1.15 -22.80
C ASP A 232 12.58 -0.56 -22.65
N ALA A 233 11.81 -0.51 -23.75
CA ALA A 233 10.44 -0.02 -23.74
C ALA A 233 9.55 -0.84 -22.80
N ILE A 234 9.61 -2.17 -22.86
CA ILE A 234 8.77 -3.02 -22.01
C ILE A 234 9.20 -2.95 -20.53
N SER A 235 10.50 -2.79 -20.25
CA SER A 235 11.01 -2.57 -18.89
C SER A 235 10.56 -1.23 -18.30
N ALA A 236 10.53 -0.16 -19.10
CA ALA A 236 9.99 1.13 -18.69
C ALA A 236 8.48 1.06 -18.42
N ILE A 237 7.72 0.39 -19.29
CA ILE A 237 6.28 0.14 -19.08
C ILE A 237 6.06 -0.69 -17.81
N ALA A 238 6.85 -1.74 -17.57
CA ALA A 238 6.78 -2.54 -16.36
C ALA A 238 7.04 -1.72 -15.09
N THR A 239 7.91 -0.72 -15.15
CA THR A 239 8.15 0.23 -14.05
C THR A 239 6.90 1.05 -13.74
N PHE A 240 6.17 1.52 -14.77
CA PHE A 240 4.87 2.19 -14.55
C PHE A 240 3.82 1.24 -13.99
N ILE A 241 3.71 0.03 -14.52
CA ILE A 241 2.77 -0.98 -13.99
C ILE A 241 3.07 -1.25 -12.51
N PHE A 242 4.34 -1.44 -12.16
CA PHE A 242 4.78 -1.64 -10.79
C PHE A 242 4.43 -0.44 -9.89
N ALA A 243 4.60 0.79 -10.37
CA ALA A 243 4.25 2.00 -9.61
C ALA A 243 2.75 2.11 -9.29
N TYR A 244 1.89 1.48 -10.09
CA TYR A 244 0.44 1.40 -9.88
C TYR A 244 -0.04 0.03 -9.32
N ALA A 245 0.87 -0.86 -8.92
CA ALA A 245 0.55 -2.22 -8.47
C ALA A 245 0.00 -2.31 -7.03
N GLY A 246 -0.82 -1.34 -6.61
CA GLY A 246 -1.45 -1.29 -5.28
C GLY A 246 -2.78 -2.04 -5.18
N THR A 247 -3.43 -2.32 -6.31
CA THR A 247 -4.81 -2.84 -6.37
C THR A 247 -5.07 -4.13 -5.58
N PRO A 248 -4.17 -5.15 -5.56
CA PRO A 248 -4.40 -6.36 -4.77
C PRO A 248 -4.53 -6.10 -3.26
N PHE A 249 -3.84 -5.08 -2.75
CA PHE A 249 -3.90 -4.68 -1.34
C PHE A 249 -5.24 -4.04 -0.97
N TYR A 250 -6.07 -3.67 -1.94
CA TYR A 250 -7.35 -3.02 -1.64
C TYR A 250 -8.35 -3.98 -1.00
N PHE A 251 -8.26 -5.29 -1.26
CA PHE A 251 -9.10 -6.30 -0.60
C PHE A 251 -8.99 -6.29 0.93
N PRO A 252 -7.78 -6.48 1.52
CA PRO A 252 -7.61 -6.42 2.96
C PRO A 252 -7.87 -5.01 3.52
N ILE A 253 -7.48 -3.96 2.80
CA ILE A 253 -7.76 -2.58 3.23
C ILE A 253 -9.27 -2.32 3.35
N ILE A 254 -10.09 -2.80 2.41
CA ILE A 254 -11.55 -2.67 2.45
C ILE A 254 -12.12 -3.47 3.63
N ALA A 255 -11.60 -4.67 3.91
CA ALA A 255 -12.07 -5.51 5.01
C ALA A 255 -11.96 -4.79 6.37
N GLU A 256 -10.94 -3.94 6.54
CA GLU A 256 -10.67 -3.16 7.74
C GLU A 256 -11.27 -1.74 7.73
N MET A 257 -11.95 -1.36 6.65
CA MET A 257 -12.72 -0.12 6.60
C MET A 257 -13.93 -0.21 7.54
N ARG A 258 -14.16 0.89 8.26
CA ARG A 258 -15.36 1.05 9.09
C ARG A 258 -16.65 0.97 8.28
N ASP A 259 -16.68 1.59 7.10
CA ASP A 259 -17.78 1.50 6.14
C ASP A 259 -17.24 1.23 4.73
N HIS A 260 -17.66 0.11 4.15
CA HIS A 260 -17.25 -0.31 2.81
C HIS A 260 -17.82 0.58 1.70
N ARG A 261 -18.93 1.30 1.96
CA ARG A 261 -19.58 2.19 0.98
C ARG A 261 -18.74 3.42 0.65
N ASP A 262 -17.84 3.81 1.55
CA ASP A 262 -16.92 4.92 1.34
C ASP A 262 -15.65 4.52 0.57
N TYR A 263 -15.51 3.25 0.18
CA TYR A 263 -14.35 2.75 -0.56
C TYR A 263 -14.10 3.53 -1.84
N THR A 264 -15.13 3.71 -2.68
CA THR A 264 -14.98 4.37 -3.99
C THR A 264 -14.48 5.81 -3.84
N LYS A 265 -14.94 6.54 -2.82
CA LYS A 265 -14.45 7.89 -2.51
C LYS A 265 -12.96 7.83 -2.17
N SER A 266 -12.58 6.87 -1.32
CA SER A 266 -11.22 6.70 -0.85
C SER A 266 -10.25 6.35 -1.99
N MET A 267 -10.69 5.45 -2.88
CA MET A 267 -9.97 4.98 -4.05
C MET A 267 -9.80 6.08 -5.10
N LEU A 268 -10.84 6.85 -5.42
CA LEU A 268 -10.75 7.93 -6.40
C LEU A 268 -9.80 9.04 -5.93
N LEU A 269 -9.86 9.39 -4.64
CA LEU A 269 -8.94 10.35 -4.04
C LEU A 269 -7.49 9.83 -4.12
N CYS A 270 -7.25 8.58 -3.71
CA CYS A 270 -5.94 7.95 -3.82
C CYS A 270 -5.41 8.02 -5.25
N GLN A 271 -6.18 7.50 -6.21
CA GLN A 271 -5.74 7.35 -7.58
C GLN A 271 -5.48 8.69 -8.26
N GLY A 272 -6.34 9.70 -8.03
CA GLY A 272 -6.13 11.04 -8.55
C GLY A 272 -4.84 11.69 -8.01
N VAL A 273 -4.60 11.60 -6.70
CA VAL A 273 -3.39 12.16 -6.08
C VAL A 273 -2.14 11.42 -6.53
N VAL A 274 -2.17 10.09 -6.59
CA VAL A 274 -1.05 9.25 -7.04
C VAL A 274 -0.67 9.58 -8.48
N THR A 275 -1.65 9.60 -9.40
CA THR A 275 -1.40 9.91 -10.80
C THR A 275 -0.87 11.33 -11.00
N LEU A 276 -1.44 12.32 -10.31
CA LEU A 276 -0.94 13.69 -10.36
C LEU A 276 0.50 13.78 -9.86
N THR A 277 0.79 13.14 -8.73
CA THR A 277 2.12 13.10 -8.11
C THR A 277 3.14 12.47 -9.07
N TYR A 278 2.80 11.34 -9.68
CA TYR A 278 3.65 10.64 -10.64
C TYR A 278 3.93 11.45 -11.90
N LEU A 279 2.92 12.13 -12.45
CA LEU A 279 3.07 13.04 -13.60
C LEU A 279 3.98 14.21 -13.26
N VAL A 280 3.68 14.94 -12.19
CA VAL A 280 4.40 16.15 -11.81
C VAL A 280 5.88 15.83 -11.54
N ILE A 281 6.14 14.83 -10.70
CA ILE A 281 7.52 14.45 -10.34
C ILE A 281 8.25 13.90 -11.55
N GLY A 282 7.64 12.98 -12.27
CA GLY A 282 8.27 12.34 -13.42
C GLY A 282 8.63 13.36 -14.50
N ILE A 283 7.69 14.24 -14.87
CA ILE A 283 7.90 15.26 -15.91
C ILE A 283 8.96 16.27 -15.46
N ILE A 284 8.85 16.82 -14.24
CA ILE A 284 9.78 17.86 -13.79
C ILE A 284 11.20 17.30 -13.66
N VAL A 285 11.38 16.17 -12.96
CA VAL A 285 12.71 15.60 -12.75
C VAL A 285 13.34 15.20 -14.09
N TYR A 286 12.57 14.60 -15.01
CA TYR A 286 13.11 14.27 -16.34
C TYR A 286 13.40 15.51 -17.18
N TYR A 287 12.54 16.53 -17.15
CA TYR A 287 12.73 17.77 -17.90
C TYR A 287 14.04 18.48 -17.52
N TYR A 288 14.43 18.46 -16.25
CA TYR A 288 15.65 19.12 -15.78
C TYR A 288 16.89 18.21 -15.80
N CYS A 289 16.75 16.91 -15.50
CA CYS A 289 17.88 15.97 -15.49
C CYS A 289 18.24 15.41 -16.87
N GLY A 290 17.27 15.30 -17.78
CA GLY A 290 17.45 14.61 -19.06
C GLY A 290 17.92 13.17 -18.87
N SER A 291 18.92 12.75 -19.67
CA SER A 291 19.50 11.41 -19.63
C SER A 291 20.33 11.11 -18.37
N TYR A 292 20.65 12.12 -17.56
CA TYR A 292 21.41 11.99 -16.32
C TYR A 292 20.52 11.80 -15.08
N VAL A 293 19.29 11.31 -15.28
CA VAL A 293 18.38 11.03 -14.18
C VAL A 293 18.81 9.77 -13.45
N ALA A 294 19.03 9.88 -12.13
CA ALA A 294 19.35 8.73 -11.32
C ALA A 294 18.11 7.86 -11.05
N SER A 295 18.33 6.56 -10.83
CA SER A 295 17.32 5.65 -10.30
C SER A 295 17.89 4.94 -9.07
N PRO A 296 17.35 5.18 -7.86
CA PRO A 296 16.19 6.02 -7.53
C PRO A 296 16.43 7.53 -7.72
N ALA A 297 15.38 8.27 -8.10
CA ALA A 297 15.43 9.70 -8.45
C ALA A 297 15.96 10.63 -7.36
N LEU A 298 15.93 10.22 -6.08
CA LEU A 298 16.57 10.98 -5.00
C LEU A 298 18.08 11.15 -5.19
N GLY A 299 18.70 10.28 -5.99
CA GLY A 299 20.11 10.36 -6.34
C GLY A 299 20.46 11.55 -7.22
N SER A 300 19.50 12.13 -7.95
CA SER A 300 19.76 13.15 -8.97
C SER A 300 20.13 14.52 -8.38
N ALA A 301 19.70 14.81 -7.15
CA ALA A 301 19.82 16.13 -6.52
C ALA A 301 21.15 16.31 -5.75
N GLY A 302 22.32 16.22 -6.41
CA GLY A 302 23.63 16.58 -5.82
C GLY A 302 24.02 15.88 -4.50
N PRO A 303 25.24 16.07 -3.96
CA PRO A 303 25.67 15.33 -2.78
C PRO A 303 24.92 15.75 -1.51
N LEU A 304 24.65 17.04 -1.34
CA LEU A 304 23.97 17.58 -0.16
C LEU A 304 22.47 17.27 -0.18
N LEU A 305 21.78 17.58 -1.27
CA LEU A 305 20.32 17.41 -1.34
C LEU A 305 19.93 15.93 -1.49
N LYS A 306 20.80 15.07 -2.05
CA LYS A 306 20.68 13.61 -1.94
C LYS A 306 20.67 13.14 -0.49
N LYS A 307 21.60 13.62 0.35
CA LYS A 307 21.64 13.25 1.79
C LYS A 307 20.39 13.70 2.53
N ILE A 308 19.95 14.93 2.30
CA ILE A 308 18.72 15.48 2.92
C ILE A 308 17.50 14.69 2.43
N GLY A 309 17.39 14.49 1.11
CA GLY A 309 16.30 13.75 0.48
C GLY A 309 16.18 12.32 1.01
N TYR A 310 17.27 11.56 1.00
CA TYR A 310 17.26 10.20 1.55
C TYR A 310 17.03 10.20 3.06
N GLY A 311 17.60 11.14 3.82
CA GLY A 311 17.36 11.26 5.26
C GLY A 311 15.88 11.45 5.60
N ILE A 312 15.18 12.29 4.84
CA ILE A 312 13.74 12.53 5.00
C ILE A 312 12.92 11.35 4.44
N ALA A 313 13.37 10.69 3.38
CA ALA A 313 12.66 9.57 2.76
C ALA A 313 12.71 8.28 3.59
N LEU A 314 13.77 8.07 4.39
CA LEU A 314 14.04 6.83 5.11
C LEU A 314 12.83 6.31 5.93
N PRO A 315 12.14 7.12 6.75
CA PRO A 315 10.92 6.68 7.43
C PRO A 315 9.86 6.13 6.46
N GLY A 316 9.65 6.80 5.32
CA GLY A 316 8.65 6.35 4.36
C GLY A 316 9.06 5.14 3.52
N LEU A 317 10.36 4.94 3.28
CA LEU A 317 10.91 3.71 2.69
C LEU A 317 10.75 2.52 3.65
N VAL A 318 11.02 2.74 4.94
CA VAL A 318 10.81 1.74 6.00
C VAL A 318 9.33 1.37 6.09
N VAL A 319 8.43 2.35 6.12
CA VAL A 319 6.98 2.09 6.19
C VAL A 319 6.47 1.38 4.92
N SER A 320 6.93 1.75 3.72
CA SER A 320 6.57 1.02 2.50
C SER A 320 6.96 -0.45 2.57
N SER A 321 8.21 -0.72 2.97
CA SER A 321 8.72 -2.08 3.09
C SER A 321 7.99 -2.86 4.18
N THR A 322 7.62 -2.17 5.27
CA THR A 322 6.83 -2.74 6.36
C THR A 322 5.46 -3.17 5.89
N LEU A 323 4.75 -2.32 5.13
CA LEU A 323 3.42 -2.64 4.59
C LEU A 323 3.45 -3.89 3.71
N SER A 324 4.36 -3.94 2.72
CA SER A 324 4.49 -5.12 1.85
C SER A 324 4.82 -6.41 2.62
N THR A 325 5.60 -6.30 3.71
CA THR A 325 5.98 -7.46 4.54
C THR A 325 4.85 -7.88 5.49
N HIS A 326 4.16 -6.91 6.08
CA HIS A 326 3.01 -7.13 6.97
C HIS A 326 1.87 -7.81 6.21
N ASP A 327 1.49 -7.27 5.06
CA ASP A 327 0.39 -7.78 4.25
C ASP A 327 0.68 -9.21 3.76
N GLY A 328 1.95 -9.51 3.44
CA GLY A 328 2.38 -10.88 3.12
C GLY A 328 2.30 -11.85 4.29
N PHE A 329 2.62 -11.39 5.50
CA PHE A 329 2.49 -12.20 6.70
C PHE A 329 1.02 -12.47 7.05
N GLU A 330 0.20 -11.43 7.05
CA GLU A 330 -1.23 -11.52 7.34
C GLU A 330 -1.93 -12.44 6.33
N TRP A 331 -1.61 -12.26 5.05
CA TRP A 331 -2.06 -13.13 3.98
C TRP A 331 -1.69 -14.61 4.22
N SER A 332 -0.44 -14.90 4.61
CA SER A 332 -0.01 -16.27 4.93
C SER A 332 -0.79 -16.87 6.11
N THR A 333 -1.13 -16.06 7.11
CA THR A 333 -1.90 -16.52 8.28
C THR A 333 -3.37 -16.76 7.98
N ASN A 334 -4.00 -15.91 7.16
CA ASN A 334 -5.43 -16.02 6.83
C ASN A 334 -5.70 -17.04 5.72
N SER A 335 -4.78 -17.20 4.75
CA SER A 335 -4.90 -18.26 3.74
C SER A 335 -4.93 -19.66 4.39
N ARG A 336 -4.19 -19.86 5.50
CA ARG A 336 -4.28 -21.09 6.30
C ARG A 336 -5.62 -21.29 7.01
N ARG A 337 -6.33 -20.23 7.38
CA ARG A 337 -7.68 -20.32 7.97
C ARG A 337 -8.72 -20.66 6.90
N GLY A 338 -8.65 -20.03 5.72
CA GLY A 338 -9.53 -20.34 4.58
C GLY A 338 -9.32 -21.73 3.97
N MET A 339 -8.22 -22.43 4.28
CA MET A 339 -8.04 -23.85 3.93
C MET A 339 -8.83 -24.80 4.83
N VAL A 340 -9.25 -24.39 6.03
CA VAL A 340 -9.95 -25.25 6.99
C VAL A 340 -11.47 -25.27 6.74
N GLU A 341 -12.04 -24.19 6.20
CA GLU A 341 -13.49 -24.07 5.96
C GLU A 341 -13.96 -24.49 4.56
N TYR A 342 -13.04 -24.72 3.61
CA TYR A 342 -13.34 -25.16 2.23
C TYR A 342 -12.99 -26.63 1.95
N VAL A 343 -13.00 -27.48 2.99
CA VAL A 343 -13.02 -28.94 2.82
C VAL A 343 -14.49 -29.37 2.96
N PRO A 344 -15.14 -29.87 1.89
CA PRO A 344 -16.52 -30.34 1.96
C PRO A 344 -16.70 -31.55 2.88
#